data_AF-A0A3S4HH87-F1
#
_entry.id   AF-A0A3S4HH87-F1
#
_cell.length_a   1.000
_cell.length_b   1.000
_cell.length_c   1.000
_cell.angle_alpha   90.00
_cell.angle_beta   90.00
_cell.angle_gamma   90.00
#
_symmetry.space_group_name_H-M   'P 1'
#
loop_
_entity.id
_entity.type
_entity.pdbx_description
1 polymer ?
#
loop_
_entity_poly.entity_id
_entity_poly.type
_entity_poly.pdbx_seq_one_letter_code
_entity_poly.pdbx_strand_id
1 'polypeptide(L)'
;MLRQGRYGMFIGCNNYPECDHTEVIDKPDETSIPCPQCGQGKLLQRKSRYGKVFHSCDRYPECQFALNLKPVAGECAYCHYPLLMEKRTARGIILCCASKLCGKPVTTTE
;
A
#
# COMPACT_ATOMS: atom_id res chain seq x y z
N MET A 1 6.86 -5.20 27.25
CA MET A 1 5.50 -5.32 27.82
C MET A 1 4.51 -4.80 26.79
N LEU A 2 3.45 -5.56 26.46
CA LEU A 2 2.38 -5.07 25.58
C LEU A 2 1.57 -4.03 26.34
N ARG A 3 1.53 -2.81 25.83
CA ARG A 3 0.74 -1.70 26.38
C ARG A 3 -0.26 -1.25 25.33
N GLN A 4 -1.48 -0.94 25.76
CA GLN A 4 -2.54 -0.45 24.89
C GLN A 4 -2.50 1.09 24.91
N GLY A 5 -2.17 1.69 23.77
CA GLY A 5 -2.21 3.14 23.57
C GLY A 5 -3.41 3.57 22.73
N ARG A 6 -3.63 4.88 22.63
CA ARG A 6 -4.70 5.49 21.80
C ARG A 6 -4.64 5.12 20.31
N TYR A 7 -3.47 4.72 19.81
CA TYR A 7 -3.22 4.36 18.40
C TYR A 7 -3.04 2.85 18.17
N GLY A 8 -3.29 2.02 19.18
CA GLY A 8 -3.16 0.56 19.08
C GLY A 8 -2.25 -0.05 20.14
N MET A 9 -1.98 -1.35 19.98
CA MET A 9 -1.05 -2.09 20.84
C MET A 9 0.39 -1.76 20.45
N PHE A 10 1.21 -1.40 21.43
CA PHE A 10 2.62 -1.15 21.24
C PHE A 10 3.44 -1.98 22.22
N ILE A 11 4.66 -2.34 21.80
CA ILE A 11 5.61 -3.01 22.68
C ILE A 11 6.43 -1.91 23.34
N GLY A 12 6.21 -1.71 24.64
CA GLY A 12 7.00 -0.81 25.46
C GLY A 12 8.13 -1.56 26.18
N CYS A 13 9.30 -0.93 26.27
CA CYS A 13 10.42 -1.38 27.10
C CYS A 13 10.01 -1.45 28.58
N ASN A 14 10.56 -2.41 29.33
CA ASN A 14 10.20 -2.61 30.75
C ASN A 14 10.84 -1.55 31.67
N ASN A 15 12.03 -1.04 31.30
CA ASN A 15 12.81 -0.05 32.07
C ASN A 15 12.47 1.40 31.69
N TYR A 16 11.18 1.76 31.64
CA TYR A 16 10.80 3.16 31.52
C TYR A 16 11.02 3.86 32.87
N PRO A 17 11.78 4.97 32.99
CA PRO A 17 12.12 5.96 31.96
C PRO A 17 13.52 5.87 31.31
N GLU A 18 14.35 4.89 31.66
CA GLU A 18 15.72 4.74 31.13
C GLU A 18 15.76 4.21 29.68
N CYS A 19 14.65 3.62 29.21
CA CYS A 19 14.51 3.03 27.88
C CYS A 19 13.19 3.46 27.24
N ASP A 20 13.25 4.38 26.26
CA ASP A 20 12.09 4.91 25.51
C ASP A 20 11.81 4.14 24.20
N HIS A 21 12.27 2.89 24.10
CA HIS A 21 12.05 2.08 22.90
C HIS A 21 10.59 1.65 22.79
N THR A 22 9.89 2.20 21.79
CA THR A 22 8.49 1.91 21.47
C THR A 22 8.40 1.41 20.03
N GLU A 23 8.14 0.11 19.86
CA GLU A 23 7.88 -0.48 18.55
C GLU A 23 6.36 -0.57 18.34
N VAL A 24 5.89 0.11 17.30
CA VAL A 24 4.50 -0.01 16.83
C VAL A 24 4.39 -1.30 16.01
N ILE A 25 3.52 -2.22 16.45
CA ILE A 25 3.37 -3.55 15.83
C ILE A 25 2.80 -3.44 14.41
N ASP A 26 1.99 -2.40 14.15
CA ASP A 26 1.30 -2.17 12.89
C ASP A 26 2.07 -1.14 12.04
N LYS A 27 3.37 -1.38 11.78
CA LYS A 27 4.09 -0.60 10.77
C LYS A 27 3.40 -0.87 9.42
N PRO A 28 2.91 0.15 8.70
CA PRO A 28 2.36 -0.04 7.38
C PRO A 28 3.45 -0.67 6.49
N ASP A 29 3.21 -1.87 5.96
CA ASP A 29 4.12 -2.49 4.99
C ASP A 29 4.43 -1.48 3.88
N GLU A 30 5.67 -1.01 3.85
CA GLU A 30 6.15 -0.15 2.80
C GLU A 30 6.14 -0.97 1.51
N THR A 31 5.21 -0.67 0.62
CA THR A 31 5.16 -1.37 -0.65
C THR A 31 6.31 -0.81 -1.49
N SER A 32 7.22 -1.66 -1.97
CA SER A 32 8.39 -1.24 -2.77
C SER A 32 8.03 -0.76 -4.18
N ILE A 33 6.80 -0.28 -4.38
CA ILE A 33 6.25 0.10 -5.67
C ILE A 33 6.30 1.62 -5.79
N PRO A 34 7.00 2.15 -6.81
CA PRO A 34 7.03 3.58 -7.05
C PRO A 34 5.66 4.09 -7.48
N CYS A 35 5.32 5.31 -7.07
CA CYS A 35 4.09 5.96 -7.47
C CYS A 35 4.21 6.40 -8.95
N PRO A 36 3.37 5.88 -9.88
CA PRO A 36 3.45 6.24 -11.29
C PRO A 36 2.97 7.66 -11.58
N GLN A 37 2.28 8.31 -10.64
CA GLN A 37 1.80 9.69 -10.80
C GLN A 37 2.89 10.72 -10.52
N CYS A 38 3.77 10.48 -9.54
CA CYS A 38 4.84 11.42 -9.18
C CYS A 38 6.25 10.93 -9.49
N GLY A 39 6.45 9.63 -9.75
CA GLY A 39 7.73 9.00 -10.09
C GLY A 39 8.79 8.99 -8.97
N GLN A 40 8.58 9.77 -7.91
CA GLN A 40 9.55 10.00 -6.83
C GLN A 40 9.11 9.38 -5.50
N GLY A 41 7.80 9.27 -5.27
CA GLY A 41 7.23 8.67 -4.07
C GLY A 41 7.01 7.17 -4.21
N LYS A 42 6.73 6.50 -3.09
CA LYS A 42 6.36 5.08 -3.01
C LYS A 42 4.92 4.91 -2.52
N LEU A 43 4.31 3.79 -2.89
CA LEU A 43 3.00 3.42 -2.39
C LEU A 43 3.14 2.78 -1.01
N LEU A 44 2.42 3.32 -0.03
CA LEU A 44 2.38 2.81 1.34
C LEU A 44 1.02 2.20 1.61
N GLN A 45 1.02 1.00 2.19
CA GLN A 45 -0.19 0.33 2.63
C GLN A 45 -0.74 1.01 3.89
N ARG A 46 -1.94 1.57 3.82
CA ARG A 46 -2.60 2.28 4.93
C ARG A 46 -3.94 1.62 5.24
N LYS A 47 -4.30 1.56 6.52
CA LYS A 47 -5.61 1.10 6.97
C LYS A 47 -6.51 2.32 7.18
N SER A 48 -7.69 2.30 6.58
CA SER A 48 -8.74 3.28 6.83
C SER A 48 -9.36 3.08 8.22
N ARG A 49 -10.07 4.10 8.73
CA ARG A 49 -10.84 4.01 9.98
C ARG A 49 -11.81 2.83 10.03
N TYR A 50 -12.23 2.36 8.86
CA TYR A 50 -13.15 1.24 8.69
C TYR A 50 -12.45 -0.13 8.57
N GLY A 51 -11.12 -0.18 8.77
CA GLY A 51 -10.32 -1.40 8.63
C GLY A 51 -10.01 -1.81 7.18
N LYS A 52 -10.50 -1.08 6.17
CA LYS A 52 -10.15 -1.32 4.77
C LYS A 52 -8.71 -0.87 4.49
N VAL A 53 -7.92 -1.76 3.90
CA VAL A 53 -6.57 -1.46 3.44
C VAL A 53 -6.64 -0.74 2.10
N PHE A 54 -5.84 0.31 1.94
CA PHE A 54 -5.64 1.05 0.70
C PHE A 54 -4.16 1.43 0.58
N HIS A 55 -3.68 1.68 -0.64
CA HIS A 55 -2.29 2.05 -0.89
C HIS A 55 -2.26 3.49 -1.39
N SER A 56 -1.56 4.37 -0.67
CA SER A 56 -1.44 5.79 -1.06
C SER A 56 0.02 6.18 -1.25
N CYS A 57 0.27 7.19 -2.08
CA CYS A 57 1.61 7.78 -2.14
C CYS A 57 2.04 8.32 -0.77
N ASP A 58 3.31 8.12 -0.44
CA ASP A 58 3.99 8.72 0.72
C ASP A 58 4.06 10.26 0.66
N ARG A 59 4.17 10.84 -0.55
CA ARG A 59 4.21 12.28 -0.82
C ARG A 59 2.87 13.02 -0.69
N TYR A 60 1.94 12.52 0.10
CA TYR A 60 0.72 13.29 0.39
C TYR A 60 1.10 14.54 1.25
N PRO A 61 0.65 15.77 0.93
CA PRO A 61 -0.46 16.15 0.04
C PRO A 61 -0.09 16.45 -1.42
N GLU A 62 1.19 16.45 -1.79
CA GLU A 62 1.66 16.75 -3.15
C GLU A 62 1.16 15.72 -4.18
N CYS A 63 1.07 14.45 -3.79
CA CYS A 63 0.55 13.36 -4.61
C CYS A 63 -0.66 12.71 -3.94
N GLN A 64 -1.85 12.92 -4.51
CA GLN A 64 -3.12 12.34 -4.03
C GLN A 64 -3.44 10.96 -4.64
N PHE A 65 -2.43 10.29 -5.20
CA PHE A 65 -2.62 8.96 -5.78
C PHE A 65 -2.92 7.94 -4.68
N ALA A 66 -4.06 7.25 -4.81
CA ALA A 66 -4.48 6.20 -3.89
C ALA A 66 -5.19 5.06 -4.64
N LEU A 67 -5.00 3.84 -4.15
CA LEU A 67 -5.57 2.61 -4.69
C LEU A 67 -6.23 1.81 -3.57
N ASN A 68 -7.45 1.35 -3.81
CA ASN A 68 -8.15 0.45 -2.88
C ASN A 68 -7.69 -1.01 -3.00
N LEU A 69 -7.09 -1.34 -4.14
CA LEU A 69 -6.57 -2.67 -4.43
C LEU A 69 -5.07 -2.72 -4.18
N LYS A 70 -4.51 -3.93 -4.11
CA LYS A 70 -3.09 -4.13 -3.94
C LYS A 70 -2.36 -3.76 -5.24
N PRO A 71 -1.43 -2.79 -5.21
CA PRO A 71 -0.62 -2.44 -6.36
C PRO A 71 0.38 -3.56 -6.63
N VAL A 72 0.65 -3.80 -7.91
CA VAL A 72 1.66 -4.75 -8.39
C VAL A 72 2.53 -4.04 -9.41
N ALA A 73 3.84 -4.18 -9.26
CA ALA A 73 4.79 -3.68 -10.24
C ALA A 73 4.65 -4.51 -11.51
N GLY A 74 4.29 -3.86 -12.62
CA GLY A 74 4.14 -4.52 -13.90
C GLY A 74 3.70 -3.54 -14.97
N GLU A 75 4.04 -3.84 -16.22
CA GLU A 75 3.68 -3.01 -17.36
C GLU A 75 2.37 -3.48 -17.98
N CYS A 76 1.49 -2.53 -18.29
CA CYS A 76 0.25 -2.83 -19.01
C CYS A 76 0.52 -3.02 -20.51
N ALA A 77 0.18 -4.20 -21.04
CA ALA A 77 0.34 -4.52 -22.48
C ALA A 77 -0.44 -3.61 -23.45
N TYR A 78 -1.43 -2.85 -22.97
CA TYR A 78 -2.27 -1.98 -23.81
C TYR A 78 -1.83 -0.52 -23.83
N CYS A 79 -1.22 -0.03 -22.74
CA CYS A 79 -0.91 1.39 -22.58
C CYS A 79 0.47 1.65 -21.98
N HIS A 80 1.28 0.60 -21.82
CA HIS A 80 2.62 0.62 -21.21
C HIS A 80 2.67 1.31 -19.85
N TYR A 81 1.57 1.25 -19.10
CA TYR A 81 1.50 1.85 -17.78
C TYR A 81 2.24 0.98 -16.76
N PRO A 82 3.17 1.53 -15.96
CA PRO A 82 4.09 0.75 -15.13
C PRO A 82 3.48 0.27 -13.79
N LEU A 83 2.16 0.34 -13.65
CA LEU A 83 1.47 -0.06 -12.43
C LEU A 83 0.20 -0.85 -12.71
N LEU A 84 0.10 -2.00 -12.07
CA LEU A 84 -1.05 -2.89 -12.10
C LEU A 84 -1.70 -2.96 -10.72
N MET A 85 -2.93 -3.49 -10.68
CA MET A 85 -3.68 -3.72 -9.46
C MET A 85 -4.32 -5.10 -9.47
N GLU A 86 -4.27 -5.80 -8.34
CA GLU A 86 -4.89 -7.11 -8.18
C GLU A 86 -6.39 -7.00 -7.96
N LYS A 87 -7.18 -7.59 -8.86
CA LYS A 87 -8.63 -7.72 -8.72
C LYS A 87 -9.00 -9.18 -8.52
N ARG A 88 -9.64 -9.50 -7.39
CA ARG A 88 -10.18 -10.83 -7.13
C ARG A 88 -11.48 -11.02 -7.91
N THR A 89 -11.56 -12.10 -8.69
CA THR A 89 -12.77 -12.52 -9.42
C THR A 89 -13.10 -13.97 -9.07
N ALA A 90 -14.28 -14.46 -9.49
CA ALA A 90 -14.71 -15.83 -9.23
C ALA A 90 -13.76 -16.91 -9.80
N ARG A 91 -12.99 -16.58 -10.84
CA ARG A 91 -12.05 -17.51 -11.49
C ARG A 91 -10.62 -17.44 -10.93
N GLY A 92 -10.34 -16.48 -10.06
CA GLY A 92 -9.01 -16.25 -9.52
C GLY A 92 -8.64 -14.76 -9.44
N ILE A 93 -7.36 -14.50 -9.20
CA ILE A 93 -6.80 -13.15 -9.14
C ILE A 93 -6.43 -12.74 -10.57
N ILE A 94 -6.98 -11.62 -11.05
CA ILE A 94 -6.60 -11.02 -12.32
C ILE A 94 -5.89 -9.70 -12.05
N LEU A 95 -4.86 -9.39 -12.84
CA LEU A 95 -4.24 -8.08 -12.81
C LEU A 95 -5.01 -7.15 -13.74
N CYS A 96 -5.25 -5.93 -13.29
CA CYS A 96 -5.85 -4.87 -14.12
C CYS A 96 -4.92 -3.66 -14.12
N CYS A 97 -4.95 -2.88 -15.19
CA CYS A 97 -4.20 -1.65 -15.28
C CYS A 97 -4.70 -0.61 -14.25
N ALA A 98 -3.81 -0.04 -13.44
CA ALA A 98 -4.17 0.95 -12.41
C ALA A 98 -4.52 2.34 -12.99
N SER A 99 -4.18 2.60 -14.25
CA SER A 99 -4.55 3.84 -14.94
C SER A 99 -6.06 3.97 -15.13
N LYS A 100 -6.61 5.14 -14.79
CA LYS A 100 -8.04 5.50 -14.97
C LYS A 100 -8.50 5.42 -16.42
N LEU A 101 -7.59 5.61 -17.38
CA LEU A 101 -7.90 5.63 -18.81
C LEU A 101 -7.99 4.24 -19.43
N CYS A 102 -7.28 3.25 -18.88
CA CYS A 102 -7.20 1.91 -19.47
C CYS A 102 -8.16 0.95 -18.77
N GLY A 103 -7.96 0.69 -17.47
CA GLY A 103 -8.77 -0.25 -16.69
C GLY A 103 -8.88 -1.67 -17.25
N LYS A 104 -8.12 -2.03 -18.30
CA LYS A 104 -8.18 -3.35 -18.93
C LYS A 104 -7.49 -4.40 -18.05
N PRO A 105 -8.00 -5.65 -18.03
CA PRO A 105 -7.29 -6.75 -17.42
C PRO A 105 -6.04 -7.06 -18.24
N VAL A 106 -4.91 -7.22 -17.56
CA VAL A 106 -3.67 -7.67 -18.18
C VAL A 106 -3.45 -9.12 -17.77
N THR A 107 -3.28 -9.98 -18.76
CA THR A 107 -2.82 -11.34 -18.56
C THR A 107 -1.31 -11.28 -18.62
N THR A 108 -0.64 -11.38 -17.48
CA THR A 108 0.81 -11.57 -17.42
C THR A 108 1.11 -12.79 -18.27
N THR A 109 1.68 -12.58 -19.45
CA THR A 109 2.14 -13.67 -20.31
C THR A 109 3.60 -13.86 -19.90
N GLU A 110 3.89 -15.08 -19.45
CA GLU A 110 5.16 -15.51 -18.85
C GLU A 110 6.39 -15.26 -19.73
#